data_AF-A0A948J3N4-F1
#
_entry.id   AF-A0A948J3N4-F1
#
_cell.length_a   1.000
_cell.length_b   1.000
_cell.length_c   1.000
_cell.angle_alpha   90.00
_cell.angle_beta   90.00
_cell.angle_gamma   90.00
#
_symmetry.space_group_name_H-M   'P 1'
#
loop_
_entity.id
_entity.type
_entity.pdbx_description
1 polymer ?
#
loop_
_entity_poly.entity_id
_entity_poly.type
_entity_poly.pdbx_seq_one_letter_code
_entity_poly.pdbx_strand_id
1 'polypeptide(L)'
;MRLGQGHPAQLITGLALWFVWLCLVYGGSAVACAVAPPPAQTGPWNWVNGALLALSLVFSVGFLIAAWRSARAAAGLAGAEQGMVRQRFFASAAAVLHGAAAASTVVVALPLLVLAPCV
;
A
#
# COMPACT_ATOMS: atom_id res chain seq x y z
N MET A 1 -12.25 -3.92 17.27
CA MET A 1 -11.02 -3.59 18.02
C MET A 1 -10.51 -2.23 17.57
N ARG A 2 -10.60 -1.19 18.40
CA ARG A 2 -9.99 0.12 18.08
C ARG A 2 -8.51 0.03 18.47
N LEU A 3 -7.65 -0.33 17.51
CA LEU A 3 -6.21 -0.24 17.69
C LEU A 3 -5.88 1.24 17.95
N GLY A 4 -5.45 1.57 19.17
CA GLY A 4 -5.12 2.93 19.56
C GLY A 4 -4.03 3.50 18.66
N GLN A 5 -4.09 4.81 18.38
CA GLN A 5 -3.27 5.57 17.41
C GLN A 5 -1.77 5.69 17.79
N GLY A 6 -1.22 4.73 18.53
CA GLY A 6 0.17 4.66 18.94
C GLY A 6 0.60 3.23 19.31
N HIS A 7 -0.16 2.22 18.87
CA HIS A 7 0.16 0.82 19.13
C HIS A 7 1.09 0.27 18.02
N PRO A 8 2.15 -0.47 18.36
CA PRO A 8 3.09 -1.04 17.37
C PRO A 8 2.41 -1.95 16.34
N ALA A 9 1.21 -2.44 16.65
CA ALA A 9 0.38 -3.20 15.71
C ALA A 9 0.07 -2.44 14.40
N GLN A 10 0.03 -1.10 14.39
CA GLN A 10 -0.13 -0.34 13.14
C GLN A 10 1.03 -0.54 12.17
N LEU A 11 2.26 -0.67 12.69
CA LEU A 11 3.44 -0.94 11.87
C LEU A 11 3.36 -2.33 11.24
N ILE A 12 3.02 -3.33 12.07
CA ILE A 12 2.91 -4.72 11.63
C ILE A 12 1.80 -4.87 10.59
N THR A 13 0.62 -4.29 10.85
CA THR A 13 -0.50 -4.35 9.89
C THR A 13 -0.22 -3.58 8.61
N GLY A 14 0.45 -2.43 8.68
CA GLY A 14 0.87 -1.68 7.49
C GLY A 14 1.82 -2.48 6.60
N LEU A 15 2.86 -3.07 7.21
CA LEU A 15 3.83 -3.88 6.48
C LEU A 15 3.21 -5.18 5.93
N ALA A 16 2.37 -5.85 6.72
CA ALA A 16 1.68 -7.07 6.29
C ALA A 16 0.74 -6.80 5.10
N LEU A 17 -0.05 -5.72 5.15
CA LEU A 17 -0.93 -5.34 4.04
C LEU A 17 -0.14 -4.98 2.79
N TRP A 18 1.00 -4.30 2.95
CA TRP A 18 1.87 -3.97 1.83
C TRP A 18 2.45 -5.24 1.18
N PHE A 19 2.88 -6.20 2.00
CA PHE A 19 3.37 -7.49 1.52
C PHE A 19 2.27 -8.30 0.82
N VAL A 20 1.06 -8.32 1.38
CA VAL A 20 -0.10 -8.97 0.74
C VAL A 20 -0.37 -8.36 -0.63
N TRP A 21 -0.38 -7.03 -0.74
CA TRP A 21 -0.54 -6.35 -2.02
C TRP A 21 0.56 -6.74 -3.01
N LEU A 22 1.82 -6.78 -2.58
CA LEU A 22 2.96 -7.20 -3.40
C LEU A 22 2.73 -8.61 -3.96
N CYS A 23 2.37 -9.57 -3.09
CA CYS A 23 2.07 -10.94 -3.51
C CYS A 23 0.90 -11.01 -4.49
N LEU A 24 -0.15 -10.20 -4.28
CA LEU A 24 -1.29 -10.16 -5.19
C LEU A 24 -0.92 -9.61 -6.57
N VAL A 25 -0.06 -8.60 -6.66
CA VAL A 25 0.35 -8.04 -7.95
C VAL A 25 1.25 -9.01 -8.71
N TYR A 26 2.33 -9.49 -8.09
CA TYR A 26 3.29 -10.37 -8.77
C TYR A 26 2.78 -11.81 -8.94
N GLY A 27 2.11 -12.35 -7.92
CA GLY A 27 1.50 -13.67 -8.00
C GLY A 27 0.25 -13.68 -8.87
N GLY A 28 -0.58 -12.63 -8.77
CA GLY A 28 -1.78 -12.49 -9.57
C GLY A 28 -1.46 -12.32 -11.06
N SER A 29 -0.43 -11.57 -11.42
CA SER A 29 0.02 -11.46 -12.82
C SER A 29 0.50 -12.81 -13.37
N ALA A 30 1.32 -13.54 -12.60
CA ALA A 30 1.80 -14.87 -13.00
C ALA A 30 0.63 -15.86 -13.22
N VAL A 31 -0.33 -15.90 -12.28
CA VAL A 31 -1.51 -16.78 -12.40
C VAL A 31 -2.41 -16.34 -13.56
N ALA A 32 -2.65 -15.05 -13.74
CA ALA A 32 -3.45 -14.53 -14.84
C ALA A 32 -2.85 -14.91 -16.20
N CYS A 33 -1.53 -14.76 -16.36
CA CYS A 33 -0.84 -15.16 -17.59
C CYS A 33 -0.87 -16.67 -17.85
N ALA A 34 -0.83 -17.50 -16.80
CA ALA A 34 -0.86 -18.95 -16.96
C ALA A 34 -2.27 -19.51 -17.25
N VAL A 35 -3.31 -18.93 -16.63
CA VAL A 35 -4.68 -19.48 -16.66
C VAL A 35 -5.56 -18.81 -17.72
N ALA A 36 -5.41 -17.49 -17.91
CA ALA A 36 -6.25 -16.70 -18.80
C ALA A 36 -5.43 -15.57 -19.45
N PRO A 37 -4.45 -15.90 -20.32
CA PRO A 37 -3.64 -14.88 -20.96
C PRO A 37 -4.53 -13.94 -21.80
N PRO A 38 -4.35 -12.60 -21.71
CA PRO A 38 -4.99 -11.68 -22.63
C PRO A 38 -4.46 -11.94 -24.06
N PRO A 39 -5.25 -11.66 -25.11
CA PRO A 39 -4.81 -11.83 -26.49
C PRO A 39 -3.46 -11.13 -26.75
N ALA A 40 -2.56 -11.75 -27.51
CA ALA A 40 -1.21 -11.20 -27.75
C ALA A 40 -1.19 -9.82 -28.46
N GLN A 41 -2.31 -9.43 -29.07
CA GLN A 41 -2.50 -8.14 -29.73
C GLN A 41 -2.96 -7.03 -28.76
N THR A 42 -3.38 -7.40 -27.56
CA THR A 42 -3.76 -6.46 -26.51
C THR A 42 -2.47 -5.95 -25.88
N GLY A 43 -2.12 -4.70 -26.17
CA GLY A 43 -1.00 -4.02 -25.51
C GLY A 43 -1.20 -3.85 -23.99
N PRO A 44 -0.60 -2.83 -23.36
CA PRO A 44 -0.66 -2.65 -21.90
C PRO A 44 -2.08 -2.40 -21.36
N TRP A 45 -3.03 -1.98 -22.19
CA TRP A 45 -4.42 -1.73 -21.81
C TRP A 45 -5.29 -2.97 -21.98
N ASN A 46 -5.18 -3.89 -21.03
CA ASN A 46 -5.98 -5.11 -20.96
C ASN A 46 -6.61 -5.27 -19.57
N TRP A 47 -7.50 -6.26 -19.43
CA TRP A 47 -8.23 -6.49 -18.20
C TRP A 47 -7.34 -6.90 -17.01
N VAL A 48 -6.21 -7.59 -17.26
CA VAL A 48 -5.25 -7.99 -16.22
C VAL A 48 -4.58 -6.75 -15.64
N ASN A 49 -3.97 -5.92 -16.48
CA ASN A 49 -3.35 -4.66 -16.05
C ASN A 49 -4.39 -3.72 -15.42
N GLY A 50 -5.60 -3.64 -15.99
CA GLY A 50 -6.69 -2.85 -15.42
C GLY A 50 -7.07 -3.29 -14.00
N ALA A 51 -7.21 -4.60 -13.76
CA ALA A 51 -7.52 -5.14 -12.44
C ALA A 51 -6.38 -4.90 -11.44
N LEU A 52 -5.13 -5.11 -11.85
CA LEU A 52 -3.95 -4.88 -11.01
C LEU A 52 -3.73 -3.39 -10.68
N LEU A 53 -3.99 -2.50 -11.64
CA LEU A 53 -3.97 -1.05 -11.41
C LEU A 53 -5.08 -0.63 -10.45
N ALA A 54 -6.30 -1.14 -10.62
CA ALA A 54 -7.40 -0.86 -9.70
C ALA A 54 -7.09 -1.33 -8.27
N LEU A 55 -6.55 -2.55 -8.13
CA LEU A 55 -6.09 -3.09 -6.84
C LEU A 55 -5.01 -2.19 -6.22
N SER A 56 -4.01 -1.79 -7.01
CA SER A 56 -2.92 -0.92 -6.56
C SER A 56 -3.40 0.46 -6.16
N LEU A 57 -4.41 1.00 -6.85
CA LEU A 57 -5.05 2.27 -6.48
C LEU A 57 -5.77 2.15 -5.14
N VAL A 58 -6.53 1.08 -4.92
CA VAL A 58 -7.24 0.83 -3.64
C VAL A 58 -6.25 0.76 -2.47
N PHE A 59 -5.17 0.00 -2.62
CA PHE A 59 -4.14 -0.10 -1.58
C PHE A 59 -3.39 1.22 -1.38
N SER A 60 -3.00 1.90 -2.45
CA SER A 60 -2.35 3.23 -2.39
C SER A 60 -3.19 4.25 -1.63
N VAL A 61 -4.48 4.36 -1.96
CA VAL A 61 -5.42 5.26 -1.28
C VAL A 61 -5.58 4.85 0.18
N GLY A 62 -5.71 3.55 0.47
CA GLY A 62 -5.77 3.03 1.84
C GLY A 62 -4.54 3.41 2.66
N PHE A 63 -3.34 3.26 2.09
CA PHE A 63 -2.09 3.66 2.73
C PHE A 63 -1.97 5.18 2.91
N LEU A 64 -2.38 5.99 1.94
CA LEU A 64 -2.40 7.45 2.08
C LEU A 64 -3.34 7.91 3.20
N ILE A 65 -4.54 7.33 3.29
CA ILE A 65 -5.48 7.61 4.37
C ILE A 65 -4.87 7.21 5.72
N ALA A 66 -4.26 6.03 5.81
CA ALA A 66 -3.60 5.56 7.03
C ALA A 66 -2.41 6.44 7.43
N ALA A 67 -1.60 6.87 6.46
CA ALA A 67 -0.48 7.79 6.64
C ALA A 67 -0.96 9.14 7.17
N TRP A 68 -1.99 9.71 6.53
CA TRP A 68 -2.58 10.99 6.94
C TRP A 68 -3.18 10.93 8.35
N ARG A 69 -3.91 9.85 8.67
CA ARG A 69 -4.47 9.65 10.02
C ARG A 69 -3.38 9.54 11.07
N SER A 70 -2.30 8.84 10.77
CA SER A 70 -1.16 8.65 11.68
C SER A 70 -0.36 9.95 11.86
N ALA A 71 -0.19 10.72 10.79
CA ALA A 71 0.43 12.04 10.83
C ALA A 71 -0.39 13.04 11.67
N ARG A 72 -1.72 13.05 11.51
CA ARG A 72 -2.62 13.87 12.34
C ARG A 72 -2.58 13.46 13.81
N ALA A 73 -2.53 12.17 14.11
CA ALA A 73 -2.39 11.68 15.48
C ALA A 73 -1.05 12.12 16.09
N ALA A 74 0.06 12.01 15.35
CA ALA A 74 1.37 12.47 15.79
C ALA A 74 1.41 14.00 16.04
N ALA A 75 0.77 14.78 15.17
CA ALA A 75 0.68 16.24 15.32
C ALA A 75 -0.15 16.65 16.55
N GLY A 76 -1.25 15.94 16.85
CA GLY A 76 -2.05 16.16 18.06
C GLY A 76 -1.30 15.88 19.36
N LEU A 77 -0.23 15.07 19.30
CA LEU A 77 0.63 14.72 20.43
C LEU A 77 1.88 15.61 20.54
N ALA A 78 2.01 16.65 19.70
CA ALA A 78 3.23 17.46 19.61
C ALA A 78 3.51 18.33 20.86
N GLY A 79 2.48 18.68 21.63
CA GLY A 79 2.58 19.43 22.90
C GLY A 79 2.31 18.59 24.16
N ALA A 80 2.41 17.27 24.04
CA ALA A 80 1.99 16.33 25.08
C ALA A 80 3.10 16.03 26.10
N GLU A 81 2.73 15.84 27.37
CA GLU A 81 3.59 15.49 28.51
C GLU A 81 4.52 14.28 28.22
N GLN A 82 5.63 14.17 28.98
CA GLN A 82 6.69 13.15 28.80
C GLN A 82 6.18 11.70 28.65
N GLY A 83 5.01 11.36 29.23
CA GLY A 83 4.37 10.05 29.10
C GLY A 83 3.84 9.68 27.69
N MET A 84 3.69 10.66 26.79
CA MET A 84 3.14 10.46 25.44
C MET A 84 4.19 10.44 24.32
N VAL A 85 5.47 10.63 24.64
CA VAL A 85 6.59 10.60 23.67
C VAL A 85 6.62 9.28 22.89
N ARG A 86 6.40 8.15 23.57
CA ARG A 86 6.34 6.82 22.95
C ARG A 86 5.21 6.70 21.93
N GLN A 87 4.02 7.22 22.25
CA GLN A 87 2.88 7.19 21.34
C GLN A 87 3.11 8.07 20.11
N ARG A 88 3.72 9.25 20.30
CA ARG A 88 4.12 10.13 19.19
C ARG A 88 5.10 9.46 18.25
N PHE A 89 6.12 8.76 18.78
CA PHE A 89 7.08 8.02 17.96
C PHE A 89 6.41 6.94 17.12
N PHE A 90 5.54 6.12 17.72
CA PHE A 90 4.82 5.08 16.98
C PHE A 90 3.88 5.68 15.92
N ALA A 91 3.18 6.77 16.23
CA ALA A 91 2.32 7.47 15.28
C ALA A 91 3.13 8.06 14.10
N SER A 92 4.30 8.67 14.36
CA SER A 92 5.16 9.20 13.29
C SER A 92 5.77 8.08 12.45
N ALA A 93 6.23 6.99 13.09
CA ALA A 93 6.78 5.84 12.38
C ALA A 93 5.72 5.18 11.49
N ALA A 94 4.48 5.04 11.98
CA ALA A 94 3.37 4.54 11.19
C ALA A 94 3.03 5.47 10.01
N ALA A 95 3.08 6.79 10.21
CA ALA A 95 2.86 7.75 9.12
C ALA A 95 3.90 7.60 8.00
N VAL A 96 5.18 7.49 8.35
CA VAL A 96 6.27 7.28 7.38
C VAL A 96 6.13 5.94 6.69
N LEU A 97 5.87 4.86 7.45
CA LEU A 97 5.72 3.51 6.88
C LEU A 97 4.57 3.45 5.87
N HIS A 98 3.39 3.97 6.23
CA HIS A 98 2.25 4.00 5.31
C HIS A 98 2.51 4.92 4.11
N GLY A 99 3.21 6.04 4.28
CA GLY A 99 3.62 6.91 3.18
C GLY A 99 4.57 6.20 2.20
N ALA A 100 5.57 5.49 2.73
CA ALA A 100 6.50 4.69 1.92
C ALA A 100 5.80 3.52 1.21
N ALA A 101 4.86 2.87 1.90
CA ALA A 101 4.01 1.83 1.31
C ALA A 101 3.19 2.38 0.12
N ALA A 102 2.54 3.54 0.29
CA ALA A 102 1.81 4.19 -0.80
C ALA A 102 2.72 4.53 -1.99
N ALA A 103 3.87 5.15 -1.72
CA ALA A 103 4.81 5.56 -2.76
C ALA A 103 5.35 4.35 -3.55
N SER A 104 5.80 3.31 -2.84
CA SER A 104 6.29 2.08 -3.48
C SER A 104 5.19 1.38 -4.29
N THR A 105 3.94 1.33 -3.79
CA THR A 105 2.81 0.76 -4.52
C THR A 105 2.56 1.48 -5.84
N VAL A 106 2.60 2.81 -5.86
CA VAL A 106 2.44 3.61 -7.10
C VAL A 106 3.60 3.34 -8.06
N VAL A 107 4.84 3.36 -7.58
CA VAL A 107 6.04 3.17 -8.41
C VAL A 107 6.06 1.77 -9.03
N VAL A 108 5.76 0.73 -8.24
CA VAL A 108 5.74 -0.66 -8.69
C VAL A 108 4.55 -0.96 -9.62
N ALA A 109 3.45 -0.22 -9.49
CA ALA A 109 2.32 -0.33 -10.41
C ALA A 109 2.53 0.42 -11.74
N LEU A 110 3.49 1.36 -11.81
CA LEU A 110 3.73 2.20 -13.00
C LEU A 110 4.04 1.38 -14.28
N PRO A 111 4.86 0.31 -14.24
CA PRO A 111 5.10 -0.53 -15.41
C PRO A 111 3.83 -1.14 -16.02
N LEU A 112 2.77 -1.35 -15.25
CA LEU A 112 1.49 -1.87 -15.75
C LEU A 112 0.81 -0.95 -16.77
N LEU A 113 1.19 0.33 -16.83
CA LEU A 113 0.68 1.29 -17.82
C LEU A 113 1.40 1.19 -19.17
N VAL A 114 2.59 0.58 -19.21
CA VAL A 114 3.48 0.64 -20.37
C VAL A 114 3.80 -0.76 -20.91
N LEU A 115 3.96 -1.76 -20.04
CA LEU A 115 4.32 -3.12 -20.43
C LEU A 115 3.09 -4.03 -20.55
N ALA A 116 3.13 -4.92 -21.55
CA ALA A 116 2.20 -6.04 -21.62
C ALA A 116 2.50 -7.03 -20.46
N PRO A 117 1.48 -7.59 -19.79
CA PRO A 117 1.66 -8.41 -18.60
C PRO A 117 2.27 -9.79 -18.88
N CYS A 118 2.06 -10.31 -20.09
CA CYS A 118 2.44 -11.66 -20.47
C CYS A 118 3.30 -11.56 -21.73
N VAL A 119 4.62 -11.54 -21.55
CA VAL A 119 5.63 -11.64 -22.62
C VAL A 119 6.30 -13.00 -22.58
#